data_AF-A0A7X4JTT4-F1
#
_entry.id   AF-A0A7X4JTT4-F1
#
_cell.length_a   1.000
_cell.length_b   1.000
_cell.length_c   1.000
_cell.angle_alpha   90.00
_cell.angle_beta   90.00
_cell.angle_gamma   90.00
#
_symmetry.space_group_name_H-M   'P 1'
#
loop_
_entity.id
_entity.type
_entity.pdbx_description
1 polymer ?
#
loop_
_entity_poly.entity_id
_entity_poly.type
_entity_poly.pdbx_seq_one_letter_code
_entity_poly.pdbx_strand_id
1 'polypeptide(L)'
;MLVAGRQLVTAEGLEVLALCCDADLDDGLPLPAAVEAARARDAIVVLPWGFGKWWLRRGSLAARFVRSARPTDIFLGDNGGRTGFLGTPRLFRLAARRGIGVLAGSDPFPLYREAKRVGGFGFALDGTVDPLRPAAGIRRLLRTEGRPLPYGRPVGPLEFLRNQLMIRVRDSPAAAGRHRFGA
;
A
#
# COMPACT_ATOMS: atom_id res chain seq x y z
N MET A 1 9.38 -5.17 16.82
CA MET A 1 7.91 -5.05 16.83
C MET A 1 7.38 -5.52 15.49
N LEU A 2 6.35 -6.35 15.48
CA LEU A 2 5.63 -6.79 14.28
C LEU A 2 4.14 -6.60 14.53
N VAL A 3 3.40 -6.19 13.50
CA VAL A 3 1.94 -6.07 13.56
C VAL A 3 1.32 -6.82 12.38
N ALA A 4 0.18 -7.46 12.64
CA ALA A 4 -0.57 -8.14 11.60
C ALA A 4 -1.17 -7.14 10.60
N GLY A 5 -1.29 -7.57 9.36
CA GLY A 5 -2.03 -6.85 8.34
C GLY A 5 -2.51 -7.82 7.26
N ARG A 6 -3.52 -7.38 6.52
CA ARG A 6 -4.09 -8.11 5.37
C ARG A 6 -4.04 -7.25 4.13
N GLN A 7 -3.93 -7.89 2.98
CA GLN A 7 -4.10 -7.28 1.67
C GLN A 7 -5.29 -7.95 0.99
N LEU A 8 -6.22 -7.14 0.51
CA LEU A 8 -7.37 -7.56 -0.26
C LEU A 8 -7.26 -7.06 -1.70
N VAL A 9 -7.84 -7.80 -2.62
CA VAL A 9 -8.07 -7.40 -4.01
C VAL A 9 -9.57 -7.25 -4.23
N THR A 10 -10.00 -6.02 -4.51
CA THR A 10 -11.40 -5.68 -4.78
C THR A 10 -11.90 -6.27 -6.11
N ALA A 11 -13.22 -6.28 -6.31
CA ALA A 11 -13.87 -6.66 -7.57
C ALA A 11 -13.29 -5.89 -8.78
N GLU A 12 -12.91 -4.64 -8.57
CA GLU A 12 -12.34 -3.76 -9.61
C GLU A 12 -10.83 -3.97 -9.82
N GLY A 13 -10.21 -4.90 -9.10
CA GLY A 13 -8.78 -5.18 -9.17
C GLY A 13 -7.92 -4.06 -8.58
N LEU A 14 -8.45 -3.32 -7.60
CA LEU A 14 -7.70 -2.44 -6.71
C LEU A 14 -7.31 -3.18 -5.44
N GLU A 15 -6.10 -2.92 -4.97
CA GLU A 15 -5.61 -3.44 -3.69
C GLU A 15 -6.09 -2.54 -2.53
N VAL A 16 -6.37 -3.15 -1.38
CA VAL A 16 -6.67 -2.50 -0.11
C VAL A 16 -5.81 -3.16 0.96
N LEU A 17 -5.05 -2.39 1.72
CA LEU A 17 -4.30 -2.89 2.88
C LEU A 17 -5.09 -2.60 4.15
N ALA A 18 -5.32 -3.62 4.97
CA ALA A 18 -5.88 -3.52 6.30
C ALA A 18 -4.74 -3.75 7.31
N LEU A 19 -4.09 -2.68 7.75
CA LEU A 19 -3.01 -2.76 8.75
C LEU A 19 -3.58 -2.86 10.16
N CYS A 20 -2.81 -3.45 11.08
CA CYS A 20 -3.24 -3.71 12.45
C CYS A 20 -4.51 -4.58 12.51
N CYS A 21 -4.60 -5.55 11.60
CA CYS A 21 -5.75 -6.42 11.41
C CYS A 21 -5.26 -7.86 11.20
N ASP A 22 -5.73 -8.79 12.03
CA ASP A 22 -5.46 -10.22 11.96
C ASP A 22 -6.66 -11.03 11.42
N ALA A 23 -7.85 -10.42 11.40
CA ALA A 23 -9.05 -10.97 10.80
C ALA A 23 -8.85 -11.40 9.34
N ASP A 24 -9.51 -12.49 8.95
CA ASP A 24 -9.68 -12.82 7.54
C ASP A 24 -10.70 -11.86 6.91
N LEU A 25 -10.36 -11.39 5.72
CA LEU A 25 -11.18 -10.47 4.93
C LEU A 25 -11.24 -11.00 3.49
N ASP A 26 -12.43 -10.98 2.91
CA ASP A 26 -12.67 -11.58 1.60
C ASP A 26 -12.20 -10.71 0.44
N ASP A 27 -11.59 -11.36 -0.55
CA ASP A 27 -11.33 -10.76 -1.86
C ASP A 27 -12.62 -10.66 -2.70
N GLY A 28 -12.56 -9.86 -3.76
CA GLY A 28 -13.65 -9.73 -4.74
C GLY A 28 -14.79 -8.81 -4.28
N LEU A 29 -14.72 -8.21 -3.10
CA LEU A 29 -15.66 -7.19 -2.66
C LEU A 29 -15.48 -5.88 -3.47
N PRO A 30 -16.56 -5.14 -3.78
CA PRO A 30 -16.44 -3.79 -4.32
C PRO A 30 -15.65 -2.88 -3.39
N LEU A 31 -14.89 -1.93 -3.92
CA LEU A 31 -13.99 -1.07 -3.12
C LEU A 31 -14.64 -0.48 -1.84
N PRO A 32 -15.85 0.12 -1.88
CA PRO A 32 -16.47 0.63 -0.66
C PRO A 32 -16.75 -0.46 0.39
N ALA A 33 -17.20 -1.64 -0.04
CA ALA A 33 -17.49 -2.76 0.85
C ALA A 33 -16.21 -3.35 1.46
N ALA A 34 -15.13 -3.46 0.68
CA ALA A 34 -13.83 -3.91 1.17
C ALA A 34 -13.27 -2.96 2.25
N VAL A 35 -13.38 -1.65 2.02
CA VAL A 35 -12.97 -0.62 2.99
C VAL A 35 -13.82 -0.72 4.27
N GLU A 36 -15.13 -0.80 4.15
CA GLU A 36 -16.02 -0.91 5.32
C GLU A 36 -15.80 -2.22 6.09
N ALA A 37 -15.57 -3.35 5.41
CA ALA A 37 -15.24 -4.62 6.05
C ALA A 37 -13.95 -4.53 6.89
N ALA A 38 -12.90 -3.91 6.34
CA ALA A 38 -11.66 -3.68 7.07
C ALA A 38 -11.85 -2.73 8.26
N ARG A 39 -12.62 -1.65 8.08
CA ARG A 39 -12.92 -0.68 9.14
C ARG A 39 -13.74 -1.29 10.28
N ALA A 40 -14.68 -2.18 9.96
CA ALA A 40 -15.46 -2.90 10.96
C ALA A 40 -14.60 -3.79 11.87
N ARG A 41 -13.39 -4.15 11.43
CA ARG A 41 -12.35 -4.85 12.22
C ARG A 41 -11.35 -3.90 12.85
N ASP A 42 -11.69 -2.62 12.91
CA ASP A 42 -10.86 -1.57 13.47
C ASP A 42 -9.46 -1.48 12.81
N ALA A 43 -9.35 -1.86 11.54
CA ALA A 43 -8.10 -1.76 10.79
C ALA A 43 -7.73 -0.31 10.46
N ILE A 44 -6.46 -0.07 10.16
CA ILE A 44 -6.03 1.11 9.40
C ILE A 44 -6.09 0.75 7.92
N VAL A 45 -7.01 1.39 7.20
CA VAL A 45 -7.22 1.14 5.78
C VAL A 45 -6.27 2.00 4.96
N VAL A 46 -5.51 1.37 4.07
CA VAL A 46 -4.58 2.05 3.16
C VAL A 46 -4.87 1.62 1.73
N LEU A 47 -5.00 2.59 0.82
CA LEU A 47 -5.04 2.34 -0.61
C LEU A 47 -3.63 2.49 -1.18
N PRO A 48 -2.89 1.39 -1.47
CA PRO A 48 -1.53 1.47 -1.94
C PRO A 48 -1.48 2.02 -3.36
N TRP A 49 -0.58 2.97 -3.61
CA TRP A 49 -0.39 3.50 -4.96
C TRP A 49 0.36 2.50 -5.84
N GLY A 50 -0.22 2.18 -7.00
CA GLY A 50 0.41 1.34 -8.02
C GLY A 50 0.79 2.11 -9.29
N PHE A 51 2.08 2.11 -9.65
CA PHE A 51 2.54 2.66 -10.93
C PHE A 51 1.89 1.93 -12.12
N GLY A 52 1.35 2.67 -13.09
CA GLY A 52 0.65 2.12 -14.27
C GLY A 52 -0.72 1.50 -13.98
N LYS A 53 -0.93 0.86 -12.82
CA LYS A 53 -2.21 0.25 -12.40
C LYS A 53 -3.35 1.29 -12.32
N TRP A 54 -3.03 2.55 -12.03
CA TRP A 54 -4.02 3.61 -11.78
C TRP A 54 -4.13 4.67 -12.90
N TRP A 55 -3.63 4.41 -14.10
CA TRP A 55 -3.66 5.40 -15.19
C TRP A 55 -4.99 5.41 -15.99
N LEU A 56 -5.91 4.48 -15.69
CA LEU A 56 -7.15 4.28 -16.45
C LEU A 56 -8.38 4.22 -15.53
N ARG A 57 -9.38 3.36 -15.83
CA ARG A 57 -10.65 3.23 -15.08
C ARG A 57 -10.43 3.05 -13.58
N ARG A 58 -9.43 2.26 -13.19
CA ARG A 58 -9.04 2.02 -11.80
C ARG A 58 -8.61 3.29 -11.06
N GLY A 59 -7.83 4.16 -11.70
CA GLY A 59 -7.44 5.45 -11.12
C GLY A 59 -8.61 6.41 -10.95
N SER A 60 -9.55 6.40 -11.91
CA SER A 60 -10.77 7.22 -11.82
C SER A 60 -11.68 6.74 -10.68
N LEU A 61 -11.78 5.43 -10.48
CA LEU A 61 -12.53 4.84 -9.37
C LEU A 61 -11.91 5.16 -8.02
N ALA A 62 -10.59 4.99 -7.88
CA ALA A 62 -9.85 5.39 -6.68
C ALA A 62 -10.01 6.90 -6.39
N ALA A 63 -9.90 7.75 -7.41
CA ALA A 63 -10.11 9.20 -7.26
C ALA A 63 -11.53 9.54 -6.85
N ARG A 64 -12.55 8.88 -7.41
CA ARG A 64 -13.94 9.08 -7.01
C ARG A 64 -14.14 8.68 -5.54
N PHE A 65 -13.60 7.54 -5.13
CA PHE A 65 -13.66 7.08 -3.75
C PHE A 65 -12.96 8.03 -2.78
N VAL A 66 -11.75 8.50 -3.10
CA VAL A 66 -11.00 9.48 -2.29
C VAL A 66 -11.75 10.81 -2.16
N ARG A 67 -12.51 11.24 -3.18
CA ARG A 67 -13.35 12.45 -3.07
C ARG A 67 -14.45 12.29 -2.02
N SER A 68 -15.09 11.12 -1.95
CA SER A 68 -16.20 10.85 -1.04
C SER A 68 -15.77 10.38 0.35
N ALA A 69 -14.56 9.85 0.51
CA ALA A 69 -14.06 9.33 1.79
C ALA A 69 -13.84 10.45 2.82
N ARG A 70 -13.98 10.10 4.11
CA ARG A 70 -13.58 10.99 5.22
C ARG A 70 -12.07 10.84 5.48
N PRO A 71 -11.39 11.90 5.96
CA PRO A 71 -9.94 11.89 6.21
C PRO A 71 -9.44 10.76 7.11
N THR A 72 -10.28 10.33 8.06
CA THR A 72 -9.97 9.33 9.07
C THR A 72 -10.36 7.90 8.65
N ASP A 73 -11.08 7.75 7.53
CA ASP A 73 -11.57 6.45 7.08
C ASP A 73 -10.48 5.67 6.34
N ILE A 74 -9.56 6.39 5.67
CA ILE A 74 -8.52 5.81 4.82
C ILE A 74 -7.23 6.62 4.85
N PHE A 75 -6.15 5.95 4.46
CA PHE A 75 -4.89 6.54 4.05
C PHE A 75 -4.56 6.15 2.61
N LEU A 76 -3.64 6.88 1.96
CA LEU A 76 -2.98 6.40 0.75
C LEU A 76 -1.60 5.83 1.07
N GLY A 77 -1.18 4.79 0.37
CA GLY A 77 0.16 4.24 0.49
C GLY A 77 1.11 4.82 -0.55
N ASP A 78 2.20 5.46 -0.14
CA ASP A 78 3.32 5.79 -1.04
C ASP A 78 4.30 4.62 -1.07
N ASN A 79 4.62 4.16 -2.27
CA ASN A 79 5.52 3.05 -2.48
C ASN A 79 6.94 3.60 -2.71
N GLY A 80 7.92 3.09 -1.96
CA GLY A 80 9.34 3.44 -2.12
C GLY A 80 9.89 3.15 -3.52
N GLY A 81 9.21 2.32 -4.30
CA GLY A 81 9.33 2.04 -5.72
C GLY A 81 9.01 3.22 -6.65
N ARG A 82 8.26 4.25 -6.21
CA ARG A 82 7.96 5.41 -7.06
C ARG A 82 9.23 6.20 -7.34
N THR A 83 9.53 6.51 -8.59
CA THR A 83 10.61 7.47 -8.89
C THR A 83 10.18 8.87 -8.46
N GLY A 84 11.02 9.55 -7.68
CA GLY A 84 10.78 10.96 -7.33
C GLY A 84 10.69 11.88 -8.56
N PHE A 85 11.24 11.45 -9.69
CA PHE A 85 11.28 12.21 -10.95
C PHE A 85 9.91 12.45 -11.60
N LEU A 86 8.92 11.57 -11.37
CA LEU A 86 7.59 11.70 -11.96
C LEU A 86 6.68 12.70 -11.20
N GLY A 87 7.24 13.41 -10.23
CA GLY A 87 6.52 14.35 -9.38
C GLY A 87 5.47 13.68 -8.50
N THR A 88 4.70 14.49 -7.77
CA THR A 88 3.62 13.99 -6.91
C THR A 88 2.47 13.46 -7.78
N PRO A 89 1.95 12.24 -7.55
CA PRO A 89 0.77 11.74 -8.27
C PRO A 89 -0.47 12.63 -8.04
N ARG A 90 -1.35 12.71 -9.06
CA ARG A 90 -2.62 13.46 -8.98
C ARG A 90 -3.47 13.04 -7.77
N LEU A 91 -3.49 11.75 -7.45
CA LEU A 91 -4.26 11.24 -6.31
C LEU A 91 -3.71 11.72 -4.97
N PHE A 92 -2.40 11.91 -4.85
CA PHE A 92 -1.80 12.39 -3.60
C PHE A 92 -2.08 13.87 -3.39
N ARG A 93 -2.08 14.66 -4.48
CA ARG A 93 -2.58 16.05 -4.43
C ARG A 93 -4.07 16.10 -4.04
N LEU A 94 -4.88 15.18 -4.55
CA LEU A 94 -6.29 15.09 -4.17
C LEU A 94 -6.44 14.72 -2.68
N ALA A 95 -5.71 13.72 -2.20
CA ALA A 95 -5.72 13.33 -0.80
C ALA A 95 -5.31 14.49 0.12
N ALA A 96 -4.24 15.20 -0.21
CA ALA A 96 -3.81 16.39 0.52
C ALA A 96 -4.92 17.46 0.62
N ARG A 97 -5.61 17.75 -0.49
CA ARG A 97 -6.77 18.69 -0.50
C ARG A 97 -7.96 18.19 0.32
N ARG A 98 -8.09 16.87 0.48
CA ARG A 98 -9.13 16.24 1.29
C ARG A 98 -8.70 16.05 2.75
N GLY A 99 -7.46 16.36 3.11
CA GLY A 99 -6.91 16.08 4.45
C GLY A 99 -6.62 14.60 4.71
N ILE A 100 -6.66 13.75 3.68
CA ILE A 100 -6.35 12.31 3.78
C ILE A 100 -4.83 12.15 3.87
N GLY A 101 -4.38 11.39 4.87
CA GLY A 101 -2.96 11.12 5.09
C GLY A 101 -2.34 10.17 4.07
N VAL A 102 -1.02 10.24 3.93
CA VAL A 102 -0.22 9.34 3.09
C VAL A 102 0.79 8.62 3.96
N LEU A 103 0.82 7.29 3.89
CA LEU A 103 1.75 6.42 4.61
C LEU A 103 2.80 5.91 3.62
N ALA A 104 4.07 6.22 3.89
CA ALA A 104 5.19 5.70 3.12
C ALA A 104 5.51 4.25 3.53
N GLY A 105 5.85 3.41 2.55
CA GLY A 105 6.29 2.04 2.81
C GLY A 105 7.26 1.53 1.74
N SER A 106 8.28 0.79 2.17
CA SER A 106 9.31 0.25 1.28
C SER A 106 8.74 -0.60 0.15
N ASP A 107 7.66 -1.36 0.42
CA ASP A 107 7.01 -2.31 -0.49
C ASP A 107 8.01 -3.07 -1.40
N PRO A 108 8.98 -3.80 -0.81
CA PRO A 108 10.04 -4.42 -1.57
C PRO A 108 9.49 -5.55 -2.43
N PHE A 109 9.89 -5.58 -3.70
CA PHE A 109 9.63 -6.69 -4.60
C PHE A 109 10.24 -8.00 -4.07
N PRO A 110 9.70 -9.17 -4.47
CA PRO A 110 10.22 -10.49 -4.10
C PRO A 110 11.52 -10.81 -4.87
N LEU A 111 12.54 -10.00 -4.65
CA LEU A 111 13.89 -10.12 -5.17
C LEU A 111 14.84 -10.18 -3.98
N TYR A 112 15.76 -11.16 -3.98
CA TYR A 112 16.73 -11.37 -2.90
C TYR A 112 17.52 -10.10 -2.52
N ARG A 113 17.76 -9.22 -3.50
CA ARG A 113 18.47 -7.94 -3.30
C ARG A 113 17.59 -6.83 -2.68
N GLU A 114 16.27 -6.96 -2.73
CA GLU A 114 15.33 -6.00 -2.12
C GLU A 114 15.00 -6.32 -0.66
N ALA A 115 15.35 -7.51 -0.17
CA ALA A 115 15.28 -7.84 1.27
C ALA A 115 16.08 -6.83 2.13
N LYS A 116 17.19 -6.29 1.60
CA LYS A 116 18.00 -5.25 2.25
C LYS A 116 17.33 -3.87 2.33
N ARG A 117 16.19 -3.67 1.66
CA ARG A 117 15.46 -2.39 1.60
C ARG A 117 14.24 -2.34 2.51
N VAL A 118 13.90 -3.45 3.16
CA VAL A 118 12.88 -3.48 4.22
C VAL A 118 13.24 -2.43 5.26
N GLY A 119 12.30 -1.52 5.55
CA GLY A 119 12.50 -0.45 6.52
C GLY A 119 13.33 0.76 6.06
N GLY A 120 13.87 0.76 4.83
CA GLY A 120 14.63 1.89 4.28
C GLY A 120 13.78 3.07 3.75
N PHE A 121 12.47 2.87 3.58
CA PHE A 121 11.49 3.91 3.25
C PHE A 121 10.21 3.65 4.04
N GLY A 122 9.72 4.66 4.76
CA GLY A 122 8.64 4.48 5.72
C GLY A 122 8.14 5.79 6.29
N PHE A 123 7.42 5.72 7.40
CA PHE A 123 7.01 6.89 8.16
C PHE A 123 7.34 6.76 9.65
N ALA A 124 7.57 7.89 10.29
CA ALA A 124 7.72 8.01 11.73
C ALA A 124 6.42 8.58 12.35
N LEU A 125 6.12 8.12 13.56
CA LEU A 125 5.07 8.64 14.41
C LEU A 125 5.70 9.02 15.74
N ASP A 126 5.40 10.23 16.21
CA ASP A 126 5.73 10.64 17.57
C ASP A 126 4.69 10.08 18.53
N GLY A 127 5.15 9.44 19.60
CA GLY A 127 4.29 8.91 20.65
C GLY A 127 4.79 7.59 21.22
N THR A 128 4.04 7.07 22.19
CA THR A 128 4.39 5.83 22.89
C THR A 128 3.48 4.68 22.46
N VAL A 129 4.10 3.53 22.22
CA VAL A 129 3.41 2.30 21.85
C VAL A 129 3.68 1.26 22.94
N ASP A 130 2.61 0.67 23.47
CA ASP A 130 2.69 -0.46 24.38
C ASP A 130 3.26 -1.68 23.61
N PRO A 131 4.42 -2.25 24.01
CA PRO A 131 5.01 -3.40 23.35
C PRO A 131 4.11 -4.65 23.33
N LEU A 132 3.19 -4.78 24.30
CA LEU A 132 2.24 -5.89 24.37
C LEU A 132 1.01 -5.67 23.49
N ARG A 133 0.73 -4.42 23.12
CA ARG A 133 -0.44 -4.04 22.30
C ARG A 133 -0.07 -3.04 21.20
N PRO A 134 0.89 -3.38 20.32
CA PRO A 134 1.46 -2.44 19.37
C PRO A 134 0.43 -1.93 18.35
N ALA A 135 -0.45 -2.82 17.87
CA ALA A 135 -1.53 -2.47 16.95
C ALA A 135 -2.48 -1.40 17.52
N ALA A 136 -2.84 -1.50 18.80
CA ALA A 136 -3.72 -0.52 19.44
C ALA A 136 -3.04 0.86 19.57
N GLY A 137 -1.76 0.89 19.96
CA GLY A 137 -0.98 2.12 20.02
C GLY A 137 -0.85 2.79 18.65
N ILE A 138 -0.48 2.03 17.62
CA ILE A 138 -0.34 2.56 16.25
C ILE A 138 -1.67 3.11 15.72
N ARG A 139 -2.79 2.39 15.94
CA ARG A 139 -4.12 2.86 15.54
C ARG A 139 -4.49 4.18 16.17
N ARG A 140 -4.25 4.32 17.48
CA ARG A 140 -4.45 5.57 18.22
C ARG A 140 -3.60 6.67 17.59
N LEU A 141 -2.28 6.48 17.52
CA LEU A 141 -1.35 7.49 17.01
C LEU A 141 -1.73 7.98 15.61
N LEU A 142 -2.08 7.08 14.69
CA LEU A 142 -2.48 7.46 13.32
C LEU A 142 -3.82 8.18 13.23
N ARG A 143 -4.76 7.93 14.16
CA ARG A 143 -6.11 8.52 14.11
C ARG A 143 -6.25 9.80 14.92
N THR A 144 -5.51 9.94 16.02
CA THR A 144 -5.66 11.07 16.96
C THR A 144 -4.49 12.04 16.97
N GLU A 145 -3.27 11.59 16.71
CA GLU A 145 -2.06 12.36 17.07
C GLU A 145 -1.10 12.65 15.90
N GLY A 146 -1.05 11.80 14.87
CA GLY A 146 0.09 11.78 13.96
C GLY A 146 -0.23 12.21 12.54
N ARG A 147 0.34 13.33 12.11
CA ARG A 147 0.73 13.52 10.71
C ARG A 147 1.98 12.66 10.48
N PRO A 148 1.87 11.49 9.83
CA PRO A 148 3.02 10.60 9.62
C PRO A 148 4.12 11.35 8.88
N LEU A 149 5.32 11.38 9.44
CA LEU A 149 6.48 12.03 8.82
C LEU A 149 7.20 11.01 7.95
N PRO A 150 7.23 11.17 6.62
CA PRO A 150 7.93 10.23 5.75
C PRO A 150 9.44 10.30 6.00
N TYR A 151 10.11 9.15 5.96
CA TYR A 151 11.56 9.04 5.99
C TYR A 151 12.09 8.13 4.88
N GLY A 152 13.39 8.26 4.61
CA GLY A 152 14.06 7.53 3.54
C GLY A 152 13.92 8.22 2.19
N ARG A 153 14.54 7.63 1.17
CA ARG A 153 14.49 8.14 -0.22
C ARG A 153 13.80 7.12 -1.14
N PRO A 154 12.88 7.56 -2.01
CA PRO A 154 12.36 6.71 -3.09
C PRO A 154 13.50 6.21 -3.99
N VAL A 155 13.30 5.10 -4.71
CA VAL A 155 14.33 4.56 -5.60
C VAL A 155 14.72 5.54 -6.69
N GLY A 156 15.99 5.49 -7.08
CA GLY A 156 16.50 6.19 -8.26
C GLY A 156 15.83 5.71 -9.56
N PRO A 157 15.76 6.56 -10.60
CA PRO A 157 15.04 6.28 -11.85
C PRO A 157 15.54 5.04 -12.61
N LEU A 158 16.84 4.76 -12.57
CA LEU A 158 17.46 3.58 -13.21
C LEU A 158 17.03 2.27 -12.55
N GLU A 159 16.97 2.26 -11.22
CA GLU A 159 16.59 1.07 -10.46
C GLU A 159 15.10 0.79 -10.59
N PHE A 160 14.27 1.84 -10.66
CA PHE A 160 12.85 1.70 -11.00
C PHE A 160 12.63 1.10 -12.38
N LEU A 161 13.30 1.61 -13.42
CA LEU A 161 13.15 1.09 -14.79
C LEU A 161 13.57 -0.38 -14.85
N ARG A 162 14.68 -0.73 -14.19
CA ARG A 162 15.14 -2.12 -14.08
C ARG A 162 14.13 -3.02 -13.38
N ASN A 163 13.55 -2.56 -12.28
CA ASN A 163 12.54 -3.31 -11.54
C ASN A 163 11.26 -3.52 -12.37
N GLN A 164 10.80 -2.49 -13.10
CA GLN A 164 9.67 -2.60 -14.03
C GLN A 164 9.93 -3.60 -15.16
N LEU A 165 11.16 -3.68 -15.68
CA LEU A 165 11.54 -4.65 -16.70
C LEU A 165 11.58 -6.08 -16.14
N MET A 166 12.12 -6.29 -14.94
CA MET A 166 12.19 -7.63 -14.33
C MET A 166 10.82 -8.22 -13.97
N ILE A 167 9.86 -7.40 -13.56
CA ILE A 167 8.48 -7.84 -13.32
C ILE A 167 7.83 -8.35 -14.62
N ARG A 168 8.04 -7.63 -15.74
CA ARG A 168 7.47 -8.02 -17.05
C ARG A 168 8.07 -9.29 -17.63
N VAL A 169 9.34 -9.58 -17.34
CA VAL A 169 10.02 -10.81 -17.82
C VAL A 169 9.59 -12.04 -17.00
N ARG A 170 9.22 -11.87 -15.73
CA ARG A 170 8.77 -12.97 -14.85
C ARG A 170 7.29 -13.31 -15.04
N ASP A 171 6.45 -12.34 -15.41
CA ASP A 171 5.02 -12.54 -15.73
C ASP A 171 4.77 -12.97 -17.19
N SER A 172 5.82 -13.22 -17.98
CA SER A 172 5.66 -13.82 -19.29
C SER A 172 5.38 -15.34 -19.15
N PRO A 173 4.30 -15.88 -19.75
CA PRO A 173 3.89 -17.29 -19.62
C PRO A 173 4.91 -18.32 -20.16
N ALA A 174 6.07 -17.87 -20.66
CA ALA A 174 7.14 -18.73 -21.15
C ALA A 174 7.92 -19.47 -20.05
N ALA A 175 7.79 -19.10 -18.77
CA ALA A 175 8.48 -19.77 -17.66
C ALA A 175 7.67 -20.86 -16.93
N ALA A 176 6.39 -21.08 -17.30
CA ALA A 176 5.51 -22.06 -16.66
C ALA A 176 5.47 -23.43 -17.37
N GLY A 177 6.35 -23.68 -18.33
CA GLY A 177 6.36 -24.89 -19.14
C GLY A 177 7.69 -25.62 -19.10
N ARG A 178 7.99 -26.32 -17.99
CA ARG A 178 8.91 -27.48 -17.92
C ARG A 178 8.98 -28.01 -16.49
N HIS A 179 7.96 -28.74 -16.06
CA HIS A 179 8.10 -29.89 -15.15
C HIS A 179 6.88 -30.79 -15.36
N ARG A 180 6.91 -31.59 -16.44
CA ARG A 180 6.13 -32.82 -16.52
C ARG A 180 6.97 -33.90 -15.85
N PHE A 181 6.48 -34.42 -14.73
CA PHE A 181 6.99 -35.65 -14.12
C PHE A 181 6.72 -36.81 -15.09
N GLY A 182 7.76 -37.61 -15.34
CA GLY A 182 7.67 -38.90 -16.02
C GLY A 182 7.02 -39.94 -15.10
N ALA A 183 6.31 -40.86 -15.73
CA ALA A 183 5.90 -42.13 -15.17
C ALA A 183 7.11 -43.07 -15.03
#